data_AF-A0A672U4A6-F1
#
_entry.id   AF-A0A672U4A6-F1
#
_cell.length_a   1.000
_cell.length_b   1.000
_cell.length_c   1.000
_cell.angle_alpha   90.00
_cell.angle_beta   90.00
_cell.angle_gamma   90.00
#
_symmetry.space_group_name_H-M   'P 1'
#
loop_
_entity.id
_entity.type
_entity.pdbx_description
1 polymer ?
#
loop_
_entity_poly.entity_id
_entity_poly.type
_entity_poly.pdbx_seq_one_letter_code
_entity_poly.pdbx_strand_id
1 'polypeptide(L)'
;MHGALAIPDEVCSLLGDVDTFISQTLKGENLSKKAKEKREVLLKKIKDVKARYPQEFQDKELEDEEQSELSFSSPPDSVSIASDRYDKEDEAPSNGHQFPLIAAQDLQFVLKAGYLEKRRKDHSFLGFEWQKRWCAISKTVFYYYGSDKDKQQKGEFALEGYTIRMNNSLRKDAKKDCCFEISAPDKRIYQFTAATPEEAEEWVQQVKFVIQDIESNTIPEEEDYDDVCHVSGESIDDSIYEEVKGIEVFYFLSCDGFVFSLLV
;
A
#
# COMPACT_ATOMS: atom_id res chain seq x y z
N MET A 1 10.86 9.10 24.30
CA MET A 1 11.68 7.97 23.83
C MET A 1 10.80 7.19 22.88
N HIS A 2 11.07 7.22 21.57
CA HIS A 2 10.22 6.54 20.60
C HIS A 2 10.73 5.11 20.43
N GLY A 3 9.87 4.12 20.66
CA GLY A 3 10.19 2.72 20.39
C GLY A 3 10.37 2.51 18.90
N ALA A 4 11.33 1.67 18.51
CA ALA A 4 11.43 1.21 17.14
C ALA A 4 10.17 0.41 16.77
N LEU A 5 9.78 0.45 15.48
CA LEU A 5 8.78 -0.47 14.95
C LEU A 5 9.39 -1.87 14.93
N ALA A 6 9.14 -2.64 15.98
CA ALA A 6 9.64 -4.00 16.09
C ALA A 6 8.99 -4.90 15.04
N ILE A 7 9.77 -5.81 14.46
CA ILE A 7 9.21 -6.86 13.61
C ILE A 7 8.65 -7.95 14.55
N PRO A 8 7.44 -8.48 14.31
CA PRO A 8 6.93 -9.60 15.10
C PRO A 8 7.89 -10.80 15.05
N ASP A 9 8.19 -11.38 16.22
CA ASP A 9 9.14 -12.49 16.38
C ASP A 9 8.90 -13.65 15.39
N GLU A 10 7.63 -13.95 15.11
CA GLU A 10 7.18 -14.96 14.15
C GLU A 10 7.72 -14.72 12.72
N VAL A 11 7.76 -13.45 12.29
CA VAL A 11 8.29 -13.03 10.98
C VAL A 11 9.82 -13.11 10.97
N CYS A 12 10.47 -12.77 12.08
CA CYS A 12 11.91 -12.94 12.24
C CYS A 12 12.32 -14.42 12.18
N SER A 13 11.58 -15.29 12.89
CA SER A 13 11.76 -16.75 12.87
C SER A 13 11.59 -17.30 11.45
N LEU A 14 10.49 -16.98 10.77
CA LEU A 14 10.24 -17.43 9.40
C LEU A 14 11.32 -16.96 8.42
N LEU A 15 11.83 -15.72 8.57
CA LEU A 15 12.92 -15.23 7.73
C LEU A 15 14.23 -16.00 7.99
N GLY A 16 14.49 -16.41 9.24
CA GLY A 16 15.60 -17.28 9.62
C GLY A 16 15.49 -18.69 9.03
N ASP A 17 14.30 -19.29 9.07
CA ASP A 17 14.04 -20.61 8.46
C ASP A 17 14.23 -20.59 6.94
N VAL A 18 13.71 -19.55 6.27
CA VAL A 18 13.87 -19.35 4.83
C VAL A 18 15.34 -19.11 4.46
N ASP A 19 16.08 -18.30 5.23
CA ASP A 19 17.53 -18.10 5.02
C ASP A 19 18.30 -19.42 5.18
N THR A 20 17.96 -20.21 6.19
CA THR A 20 18.57 -21.53 6.46
C THR A 20 18.28 -22.51 5.33
N PHE A 21 17.03 -22.62 4.89
CA PHE A 21 16.65 -23.49 3.77
C PHE A 21 17.40 -23.12 2.47
N ILE A 22 17.48 -21.82 2.16
CA ILE A 22 18.11 -21.35 0.91
C ILE A 22 19.65 -21.45 1.01
N SER A 23 20.24 -21.08 2.14
CA SER A 23 21.71 -21.04 2.32
C SER A 23 22.33 -22.42 2.58
N GLN A 24 21.64 -23.31 3.31
CA GLN A 24 22.12 -24.63 3.69
C GLN A 24 21.49 -25.75 2.86
N THR A 25 20.17 -25.95 2.93
CA THR A 25 19.49 -27.09 2.27
C THR A 25 19.69 -27.05 0.75
N LEU A 26 19.43 -25.90 0.11
CA LEU A 26 19.58 -25.74 -1.33
C LEU A 26 21.05 -25.64 -1.82
N LYS A 27 22.05 -25.76 -0.95
CA LYS A 27 23.48 -25.64 -1.31
C LYS A 27 24.03 -26.89 -2.00
N GLY A 28 23.57 -28.07 -1.60
CA GLY A 28 23.98 -29.36 -2.17
C GLY A 28 23.09 -29.85 -3.33
N GLU A 29 21.92 -29.24 -3.50
CA GLU A 29 20.89 -29.71 -4.42
C GLU A 29 21.25 -29.52 -5.90
N ASN A 30 20.77 -30.44 -6.74
CA ASN A 30 21.02 -30.42 -8.19
C ASN A 30 20.09 -29.44 -8.92
N LEU A 31 20.28 -28.16 -8.60
CA LEU A 31 19.48 -27.06 -9.13
C LEU A 31 19.87 -26.69 -10.57
N SER A 32 18.85 -26.40 -11.38
CA SER A 32 19.03 -25.79 -12.71
C SER A 32 19.74 -24.43 -12.62
N LYS A 33 20.39 -23.99 -13.70
CA LYS A 33 21.10 -22.69 -13.74
C LYS A 33 20.20 -21.53 -13.30
N LYS A 34 18.97 -21.47 -13.82
CA LYS A 34 17.96 -20.46 -13.46
C LYS A 34 17.53 -20.51 -11.98
N ALA A 35 17.49 -21.71 -11.39
CA ALA A 35 17.21 -21.87 -9.96
C ALA A 35 18.38 -21.39 -9.09
N LYS A 36 19.63 -21.65 -9.49
CA LYS A 36 20.83 -21.12 -8.83
C LYS A 36 20.89 -19.59 -8.88
N GLU A 37 20.59 -18.99 -10.03
CA GLU A 37 20.50 -17.53 -10.17
C GLU A 37 19.41 -16.93 -9.25
N LYS A 38 18.22 -17.54 -9.19
CA LYS A 38 17.15 -17.13 -8.26
C LYS A 38 17.55 -17.28 -6.79
N ARG A 39 18.27 -18.36 -6.43
CA ARG A 39 18.78 -18.62 -5.08
C ARG A 39 19.69 -17.50 -4.60
N GLU A 40 20.66 -17.07 -5.40
CA GLU A 40 21.56 -15.97 -5.04
C GLU A 40 20.82 -14.63 -4.91
N VAL A 41 19.82 -14.35 -5.77
CA VAL A 41 18.96 -13.16 -5.64
C VAL A 41 18.15 -13.17 -4.35
N LEU A 42 17.62 -14.32 -3.93
CA LEU A 42 16.88 -14.45 -2.67
C LEU A 42 17.80 -14.27 -1.46
N LEU A 43 18.98 -14.90 -1.44
CA LEU A 43 19.98 -14.72 -0.38
C LEU A 43 20.39 -13.25 -0.23
N LYS A 44 20.58 -12.53 -1.35
CA LYS A 44 20.85 -11.09 -1.29
C LYS A 44 19.69 -10.32 -0.67
N LYS A 45 18.45 -10.55 -1.12
CA LYS A 45 17.26 -9.87 -0.58
C LYS A 45 17.08 -10.11 0.92
N ILE A 46 17.33 -11.32 1.40
CA ILE A 46 17.25 -11.67 2.83
C ILE A 46 18.30 -10.89 3.63
N LYS A 47 19.56 -10.85 3.16
CA LYS A 47 20.61 -10.02 3.78
C LYS A 47 20.25 -8.54 3.79
N ASP A 48 19.73 -8.02 2.68
CA ASP A 48 19.29 -6.63 2.57
C ASP A 48 18.12 -6.34 3.52
N VAL A 49 17.26 -7.32 3.87
CA VAL A 49 16.20 -7.18 4.90
C VAL A 49 16.81 -7.20 6.29
N LYS A 50 17.64 -8.20 6.64
CA LYS A 50 18.30 -8.29 7.96
C LYS A 50 19.09 -7.02 8.28
N ALA A 51 19.81 -6.46 7.31
CA ALA A 51 20.57 -5.21 7.45
C ALA A 51 19.70 -3.95 7.68
N ARG A 52 18.40 -3.96 7.34
CA ARG A 52 17.46 -2.86 7.64
C ARG A 52 16.90 -2.92 9.06
N TYR A 53 16.98 -4.07 9.73
CA TYR A 53 16.46 -4.30 11.08
C TYR A 53 17.53 -4.94 11.99
N PRO A 54 18.72 -4.31 12.15
CA PRO A 54 19.82 -4.90 12.90
C PRO A 54 19.52 -5.10 14.39
N GLN A 55 18.48 -4.46 14.93
CA GLN A 55 18.01 -4.69 16.31
C GLN A 55 17.27 -6.03 16.48
N GLU A 56 16.58 -6.50 15.44
CA GLU A 56 15.76 -7.72 15.45
C GLU A 56 16.56 -8.97 15.05
N PHE A 57 17.56 -8.79 14.17
CA PHE A 57 18.40 -9.86 13.64
C PHE A 57 19.82 -9.84 14.22
N GLN A 58 20.00 -9.21 15.38
CA GLN A 58 21.18 -9.44 16.22
C GLN A 58 21.02 -10.81 16.88
N ASP A 59 21.60 -11.83 16.25
CA ASP A 59 22.02 -13.02 16.96
C ASP A 59 22.83 -12.58 18.19
N LYS A 60 22.60 -13.22 19.34
CA LYS A 60 23.43 -13.04 20.55
C LYS A 60 24.79 -13.72 20.36
N GLU A 61 25.51 -13.35 19.32
CA GLU A 61 26.92 -13.68 19.20
C GLU A 61 27.69 -12.77 20.17
N LEU A 62 28.40 -13.45 21.07
CA LEU A 62 29.13 -12.88 22.17
C LEU A 62 30.24 -11.96 21.67
N GLU A 63 30.54 -10.96 22.51
CA GLU A 63 31.75 -10.14 22.53
C GLU A 63 32.92 -10.67 21.70
N ASP A 64 33.36 -9.88 20.71
CA ASP A 64 34.80 -9.63 20.53
C ASP A 64 35.04 -8.27 19.89
N GLU A 65 36.17 -7.66 20.28
CA GLU A 65 36.51 -6.26 20.00
C GLU A 65 37.15 -6.07 18.62
N GLU A 66 36.97 -4.89 17.99
CA GLU A 66 38.06 -3.92 17.77
C GLU A 66 37.70 -2.78 16.78
N GLN A 67 37.78 -1.56 17.29
CA GLN A 67 38.32 -0.34 16.69
C GLN A 67 38.24 -0.12 15.15
N SER A 68 37.55 0.96 14.76
CA SER A 68 38.21 2.00 13.97
C SER A 68 37.52 3.37 14.13
N GLU A 69 38.16 4.23 14.91
CA GLU A 69 38.01 5.68 14.83
C GLU A 69 38.32 6.19 13.41
N LEU A 70 37.64 7.26 12.97
CA LEU A 70 38.28 8.49 12.43
C LEU A 70 37.23 9.58 12.15
N SER A 71 37.60 10.83 12.43
CA SER A 71 36.69 11.97 12.65
C SER A 71 36.74 13.06 11.55
N PHE A 72 35.86 14.07 11.69
CA PHE A 72 35.84 15.40 11.01
C PHE A 72 35.34 15.46 9.56
N SER A 73 34.63 16.49 9.06
CA SER A 73 34.07 17.75 9.65
C SER A 73 32.94 18.31 8.74
N SER A 74 32.40 19.50 9.03
CA SER A 74 31.36 20.24 8.25
C SER A 74 31.39 21.74 8.61
N PRO A 75 30.60 22.64 7.98
CA PRO A 75 30.14 22.77 6.57
C PRO A 75 30.93 23.96 5.93
N PRO A 76 30.43 24.98 5.18
CA PRO A 76 29.23 25.23 4.33
C PRO A 76 29.66 25.39 2.82
N ASP A 77 29.06 26.12 1.87
CA ASP A 77 27.94 27.10 1.83
C ASP A 77 27.33 27.21 0.40
N SER A 78 26.05 27.64 0.28
CA SER A 78 25.39 28.26 -0.90
C SER A 78 25.38 27.56 -2.30
N VAL A 79 24.37 27.66 -3.19
CA VAL A 79 23.04 28.32 -3.19
C VAL A 79 22.10 27.47 -4.08
N SER A 80 20.81 27.32 -3.73
CA SER A 80 19.62 27.25 -4.63
C SER A 80 18.43 26.55 -3.95
N ILE A 81 17.77 27.24 -3.01
CA ILE A 81 16.49 26.81 -2.43
C ILE A 81 15.44 27.87 -2.77
N ALA A 82 14.58 27.58 -3.76
CA ALA A 82 13.51 28.48 -4.18
C ALA A 82 12.32 27.74 -4.85
N SER A 83 11.76 26.70 -4.21
CA SER A 83 10.47 26.10 -4.60
C SER A 83 9.75 25.33 -3.48
N ASP A 84 10.46 24.54 -2.68
CA ASP A 84 9.84 23.46 -1.87
C ASP A 84 9.28 23.86 -0.48
N ARG A 85 9.12 25.14 -0.16
CA ARG A 85 8.76 25.59 1.20
C ARG A 85 7.25 25.70 1.52
N TYR A 86 6.34 25.48 0.57
CA TYR A 86 4.90 25.81 0.73
C TYR A 86 3.91 24.65 0.62
N ASP A 87 4.29 23.43 1.00
CA ASP A 87 3.36 22.26 1.09
C ASP A 87 3.39 21.56 2.47
N LYS A 88 4.22 21.99 3.44
CA LYS A 88 4.44 21.28 4.73
C LYS A 88 3.57 21.73 5.92
N GLU A 89 2.85 22.86 5.82
CA GLU A 89 2.16 23.47 6.98
C GLU A 89 0.63 23.23 7.02
N ASP A 90 0.08 22.49 6.05
CA ASP A 90 -1.38 22.36 5.85
C ASP A 90 -1.97 20.94 6.05
N GLU A 91 -1.15 20.02 6.54
CA GLU A 91 -1.57 18.73 7.09
C GLU A 91 -2.18 18.96 8.47
N ALA A 92 -3.51 18.86 8.57
CA ALA A 92 -4.16 18.61 9.85
C ALA A 92 -3.68 17.24 10.37
N PRO A 93 -3.49 17.06 11.69
CA PRO A 93 -2.95 15.82 12.23
C PRO A 93 -3.92 14.67 11.95
N SER A 94 -3.59 13.85 10.95
CA SER A 94 -4.29 12.58 10.69
C SER A 94 -4.16 11.69 11.93
N ASN A 95 -5.29 11.14 12.40
CA ASN A 95 -5.36 10.36 13.64
C ASN A 95 -4.33 9.22 13.67
N GLY A 96 -3.30 9.37 14.52
CA GLY A 96 -2.48 8.27 15.07
C GLY A 96 -1.55 7.50 14.11
N HIS A 97 -1.86 7.44 12.82
CA HIS A 97 -1.15 6.60 11.84
C HIS A 97 -0.48 7.46 10.76
N GLN A 98 0.66 8.07 11.12
CA GLN A 98 1.57 8.62 10.11
C GLN A 98 2.23 7.45 9.37
N PHE A 99 2.01 7.35 8.06
CA PHE A 99 2.67 6.32 7.26
C PHE A 99 4.18 6.58 7.21
N PRO A 100 5.02 5.53 7.11
CA PRO A 100 6.45 5.71 7.02
C PRO A 100 6.82 6.54 5.78
N LEU A 101 7.88 7.34 5.92
CA LEU A 101 8.46 8.04 4.79
C LEU A 101 9.10 7.02 3.85
N ILE A 102 8.59 6.95 2.62
CA ILE A 102 8.98 5.94 1.62
C ILE A 102 9.31 6.62 0.30
N ALA A 103 10.29 6.10 -0.42
CA ALA A 103 10.63 6.59 -1.75
C ALA A 103 9.62 6.06 -2.78
N ALA A 104 9.38 6.84 -3.84
CA ALA A 104 8.52 6.44 -4.95
C ALA A 104 8.92 5.08 -5.56
N GLN A 105 10.23 4.78 -5.57
CA GLN A 105 10.82 3.55 -6.11
C GLN A 105 10.80 2.37 -5.12
N ASP A 106 10.57 2.62 -3.84
CA ASP A 106 10.55 1.60 -2.77
C ASP A 106 9.12 1.12 -2.45
N LEU A 107 8.08 1.75 -3.04
CA LEU A 107 6.69 1.31 -2.93
C LEU A 107 6.53 -0.14 -3.45
N GLN A 108 5.95 -0.99 -2.61
CA GLN A 108 5.65 -2.38 -2.93
C GLN A 108 4.15 -2.56 -3.19
N PHE A 109 3.76 -3.60 -3.95
CA PHE A 109 2.35 -3.89 -4.24
C PHE A 109 1.60 -2.69 -4.87
N VAL A 110 2.27 -2.00 -5.81
CA VAL A 110 1.69 -0.89 -6.57
C VAL A 110 0.67 -1.44 -7.56
N LEU A 111 -0.60 -1.10 -7.37
CA LEU A 111 -1.74 -1.55 -8.19
C LEU A 111 -1.92 -0.68 -9.44
N LYS A 112 -1.75 0.64 -9.29
CA LYS A 112 -1.68 1.61 -10.40
C LYS A 112 -0.81 2.78 -9.98
N ALA A 113 -0.01 3.30 -10.92
CA ALA A 113 0.75 4.52 -10.73
C ALA A 113 0.81 5.33 -12.04
N GLY A 114 0.95 6.64 -11.92
CA GLY A 114 0.90 7.57 -13.06
C GLY A 114 0.99 9.02 -12.64
N TYR A 115 1.07 9.93 -13.62
CA TYR A 115 1.15 11.36 -13.35
C TYR A 115 -0.23 12.02 -13.41
N LEU A 116 -0.65 12.61 -12.29
CA LEU A 116 -1.91 13.35 -12.18
C LEU A 116 -1.63 14.82 -11.86
N GLU A 117 -2.54 15.70 -12.26
CA GLU A 117 -2.62 17.05 -11.73
C GLU A 117 -3.52 17.03 -10.49
N LYS A 118 -2.96 17.23 -9.29
CA LYS A 118 -3.71 17.31 -8.03
C LYS A 118 -4.07 18.77 -7.72
N ARG A 119 -5.31 19.06 -7.35
CA ARG A 119 -5.72 20.40 -6.90
C ARG A 119 -5.06 20.77 -5.58
N ARG A 120 -4.68 22.05 -5.40
CA ARG A 120 -4.31 22.60 -4.09
C ARG A 120 -5.57 22.70 -3.20
N LYS A 121 -5.36 22.66 -1.88
CA LYS A 121 -6.42 22.82 -0.87
C LYS A 121 -6.97 24.25 -0.89
N ASP A 122 -6.08 25.20 -1.10
CA ASP A 122 -6.31 26.63 -0.90
C ASP A 122 -6.36 27.34 -2.25
N HIS A 123 -7.21 28.36 -2.35
CA HIS A 123 -7.24 29.28 -3.48
C HIS A 123 -6.01 30.19 -3.45
N SER A 124 -4.85 29.63 -3.79
CA SER A 124 -3.57 30.33 -3.89
C SER A 124 -3.68 31.48 -4.90
N PHE A 125 -3.82 32.71 -4.43
CA PHE A 125 -4.03 33.92 -5.25
C PHE A 125 -2.96 34.21 -6.33
N LEU A 126 -1.81 33.52 -6.27
CA LEU A 126 -0.68 33.64 -7.20
C LEU A 126 -0.15 32.27 -7.70
N GLY A 127 -0.83 31.16 -7.40
CA GLY A 127 -0.34 29.81 -7.66
C GLY A 127 -1.10 29.05 -8.74
N PHE A 128 -0.43 28.12 -9.41
CA PHE A 128 -1.11 27.10 -10.22
C PHE A 128 -2.02 26.26 -9.30
N GLU A 129 -3.33 26.38 -9.48
CA GLU A 129 -4.36 25.65 -8.72
C GLU A 129 -4.17 24.13 -8.81
N TRP A 130 -3.59 23.66 -9.90
CA TRP A 130 -3.35 22.26 -10.22
C TRP A 130 -1.84 21.99 -10.23
N GLN A 131 -1.38 21.08 -9.38
CA GLN A 131 0.03 20.70 -9.23
C GLN A 131 0.24 19.31 -9.84
N LYS A 132 1.18 19.17 -10.79
CA LYS A 132 1.61 17.84 -11.25
C LYS A 132 2.22 17.06 -10.07
N ARG A 133 1.78 15.82 -9.91
CA ARG A 133 2.25 14.86 -8.91
C ARG A 133 2.37 13.49 -9.57
N TRP A 134 3.35 12.69 -9.17
CA TRP A 134 3.33 11.26 -9.45
C TRP A 134 2.53 10.59 -8.34
N CYS A 135 1.46 9.90 -8.71
CA CYS A 135 0.53 9.26 -7.78
C CYS A 135 0.65 7.74 -7.91
N ALA A 136 0.46 7.03 -6.81
CA ALA A 136 0.50 5.56 -6.78
C ALA A 136 -0.46 5.01 -5.72
N ILE A 137 -1.19 3.96 -6.08
CA ILE A 137 -1.98 3.14 -5.14
C ILE A 137 -1.11 1.94 -4.77
N SER A 138 -0.78 1.81 -3.49
CA SER A 138 0.01 0.70 -2.95
C SER A 138 -0.79 0.03 -1.84
N LYS A 139 -1.19 -1.23 -2.06
CA LYS A 139 -2.21 -1.91 -1.25
C LYS A 139 -3.48 -1.04 -1.14
N THR A 140 -3.83 -0.62 0.07
CA THR A 140 -5.03 0.17 0.41
C THR A 140 -4.74 1.68 0.55
N VAL A 141 -3.52 2.15 0.23
CA VAL A 141 -3.06 3.51 0.50
C VAL A 141 -2.73 4.24 -0.81
N PHE A 142 -3.22 5.48 -0.93
CA PHE A 142 -2.93 6.37 -2.04
C PHE A 142 -1.79 7.33 -1.65
N TYR A 143 -0.69 7.30 -2.40
CA TYR A 143 0.48 8.16 -2.21
C TYR A 143 0.59 9.18 -3.34
N TYR A 144 1.14 10.37 -3.06
CA TYR A 144 1.53 11.34 -4.08
C TYR A 144 2.90 11.99 -3.81
N TYR A 145 3.66 12.16 -4.88
CA TYR A 145 5.05 12.64 -4.90
C TYR A 145 5.19 13.80 -5.88
N GLY A 146 6.27 14.57 -5.81
CA GLY A 146 6.63 15.52 -6.87
C GLY A 146 7.02 14.79 -8.16
N SER A 147 7.79 13.71 -8.05
CA SER A 147 8.20 12.82 -9.16
C SER A 147 8.28 11.35 -8.77
N ASP A 148 8.38 10.47 -9.77
CA ASP A 148 8.65 9.03 -9.65
C ASP A 148 10.05 8.67 -9.10
N LYS A 149 10.85 9.69 -8.75
CA LYS A 149 12.23 9.57 -8.23
C LYS A 149 12.41 10.21 -6.86
N ASP A 150 11.34 10.75 -6.28
CA ASP A 150 11.37 11.38 -4.97
C ASP A 150 11.63 10.32 -3.88
N LYS A 151 12.53 10.65 -2.94
CA LYS A 151 12.89 9.78 -1.81
C LYS A 151 11.87 9.80 -0.66
N GLN A 152 10.82 10.60 -0.78
CA GLN A 152 9.81 10.83 0.24
C GLN A 152 8.52 11.28 -0.46
N GLN A 153 7.36 10.76 -0.03
CA GLN A 153 6.07 11.25 -0.48
C GLN A 153 5.80 12.70 -0.03
N LYS A 154 5.04 13.44 -0.83
CA LYS A 154 4.50 14.75 -0.45
C LYS A 154 3.24 14.62 0.41
N GLY A 155 2.68 13.42 0.51
CA GLY A 155 1.61 13.02 1.42
C GLY A 155 0.92 11.75 0.93
N GLU A 156 0.04 11.23 1.78
CA GLU A 156 -0.64 9.96 1.57
C GLU A 156 -1.99 9.92 2.32
N PHE A 157 -2.85 8.96 1.97
CA PHE A 157 -4.07 8.66 2.72
C PHE A 157 -4.52 7.21 2.47
N ALA A 158 -5.05 6.55 3.50
CA ALA A 158 -5.76 5.29 3.34
C ALA A 158 -7.06 5.51 2.53
N LEU A 159 -7.37 4.59 1.60
CA LEU A 159 -8.60 4.63 0.81
C LEU A 159 -9.84 4.16 1.59
N GLU A 160 -9.64 3.55 2.75
CA GLU A 160 -10.70 3.08 3.64
C GLU A 160 -11.70 4.19 4.02
N GLY A 161 -13.00 3.92 3.85
CA GLY A 161 -14.08 4.86 4.10
C GLY A 161 -14.14 6.06 3.13
N TYR A 162 -13.31 6.10 2.08
CA TYR A 162 -13.46 7.06 0.99
C TYR A 162 -14.41 6.53 -0.10
N THR A 163 -14.94 7.45 -0.89
CA THR A 163 -15.64 7.20 -2.14
C THR A 163 -14.92 7.92 -3.28
N ILE A 164 -15.03 7.43 -4.51
CA ILE A 164 -14.46 8.08 -5.70
C ILE A 164 -15.52 8.29 -6.78
N ARG A 165 -15.45 9.43 -7.49
CA ARG A 165 -16.32 9.73 -8.63
C ARG A 165 -15.63 10.62 -9.67
N MET A 166 -16.05 10.50 -10.93
CA MET A 166 -15.79 11.52 -11.95
C MET A 166 -16.49 12.82 -11.56
N ASN A 167 -15.85 13.96 -11.78
CA ASN A 167 -16.44 15.28 -11.52
C ASN A 167 -15.96 16.31 -12.56
N ASN A 168 -16.79 16.53 -13.59
CA ASN A 168 -16.52 17.47 -14.67
C ASN A 168 -16.77 18.94 -14.33
N SER A 169 -17.17 19.25 -13.09
CA SER A 169 -17.37 20.63 -12.62
C SER A 169 -16.13 21.22 -11.94
N LEU A 170 -15.05 20.42 -11.78
CA LEU A 170 -13.80 20.86 -11.16
C LEU A 170 -12.97 21.83 -12.01
N ARG A 171 -13.19 21.87 -13.33
CA ARG A 171 -12.51 22.75 -14.27
C ARG A 171 -13.49 23.34 -15.30
N LYS A 172 -13.08 24.44 -15.93
CA LYS A 172 -13.81 25.10 -17.03
C LYS A 172 -13.08 25.03 -18.37
N ASP A 173 -11.92 24.38 -18.40
CA ASP A 173 -11.09 24.19 -19.59
C ASP A 173 -11.38 22.84 -20.27
N ALA A 174 -10.64 22.54 -21.34
CA ALA A 174 -10.79 21.29 -22.09
C ALA A 174 -10.46 20.02 -21.28
N LYS A 175 -9.84 20.12 -20.09
CA LYS A 175 -9.55 18.98 -19.23
C LYS A 175 -10.66 18.66 -18.23
N LYS A 176 -11.80 19.37 -18.27
CA LYS A 176 -12.92 19.15 -17.36
C LYS A 176 -13.38 17.69 -17.33
N ASP A 177 -13.40 17.00 -18.47
CA ASP A 177 -13.88 15.61 -18.56
C ASP A 177 -12.79 14.58 -18.17
N CYS A 178 -11.55 15.03 -17.89
CA CYS A 178 -10.46 14.22 -17.33
C CYS A 178 -10.40 14.30 -15.78
N CYS A 179 -11.44 14.84 -15.12
CA CYS A 179 -11.42 15.17 -13.70
C CYS A 179 -12.19 14.18 -12.82
N PHE A 180 -11.62 13.85 -11.66
CA PHE A 180 -12.23 13.00 -10.64
C PHE A 180 -11.86 13.47 -9.23
N GLU A 181 -12.61 12.99 -8.23
CA GLU A 181 -12.33 13.29 -6.83
C GLU A 181 -12.56 12.11 -5.91
N ILE A 182 -11.77 12.06 -4.84
CA ILE A 182 -11.82 11.08 -3.75
C ILE A 182 -12.25 11.82 -2.48
N SER A 183 -13.33 11.38 -1.85
CA SER A 183 -14.02 12.10 -0.76
C SER A 183 -14.64 11.16 0.27
N ALA A 184 -14.60 11.53 1.54
CA ALA A 184 -15.39 10.92 2.61
C ALA A 184 -16.17 12.02 3.38
N PRO A 185 -17.25 11.68 4.10
CA PRO A 185 -18.11 12.67 4.78
C PRO A 185 -17.38 13.54 5.83
N ASP A 186 -16.37 12.97 6.47
CA ASP A 186 -15.61 13.52 7.60
C ASP A 186 -14.11 13.74 7.28
N LYS A 187 -13.66 13.39 6.07
CA LYS A 187 -12.25 13.48 5.65
C LYS A 187 -12.04 14.52 4.54
N ARG A 188 -10.77 14.84 4.27
CA ARG A 188 -10.34 15.78 3.23
C ARG A 188 -10.74 15.29 1.84
N ILE A 189 -11.27 16.19 1.00
CA ILE A 189 -11.52 15.89 -0.42
C ILE A 189 -10.21 16.07 -1.22
N TYR A 190 -9.85 15.07 -2.01
CA TYR A 190 -8.70 15.09 -2.93
C TYR A 190 -9.21 15.13 -4.37
N GLN A 191 -8.81 16.14 -5.13
CA GLN A 191 -9.29 16.39 -6.50
C GLN A 191 -8.14 16.27 -7.50
N PHE A 192 -8.39 15.56 -8.60
CA PHE A 192 -7.37 15.20 -9.59
C PHE A 192 -7.85 15.42 -11.02
N THR A 193 -6.90 15.63 -11.93
CA THR A 193 -7.08 15.63 -13.39
C THR A 193 -6.05 14.69 -14.01
N ALA A 194 -6.51 13.73 -14.81
CA ALA A 194 -5.64 12.84 -15.58
C ALA A 194 -5.20 13.48 -16.93
N ALA A 195 -4.39 12.78 -17.72
CA ALA A 195 -3.99 13.26 -19.04
C ALA A 195 -5.17 13.20 -20.04
N THR A 196 -5.99 12.16 -19.97
CA THR A 196 -7.17 11.94 -20.84
C THR A 196 -8.40 11.51 -20.03
N PRO A 197 -9.63 11.56 -20.60
CA PRO A 197 -10.83 11.05 -19.95
C PRO A 197 -10.74 9.54 -19.64
N GLU A 198 -10.17 8.76 -20.55
CA GLU A 198 -10.00 7.31 -20.40
C GLU A 198 -9.07 6.99 -19.22
N GLU A 199 -7.95 7.70 -19.09
CA GLU A 199 -7.05 7.53 -17.94
C GLU A 199 -7.77 7.89 -16.62
N ALA A 200 -8.60 8.94 -16.62
CA ALA A 200 -9.40 9.31 -15.45
C ALA A 200 -10.40 8.20 -15.07
N GLU A 201 -11.07 7.59 -16.04
CA GLU A 201 -11.97 6.45 -15.81
C GLU A 201 -11.21 5.22 -15.27
N GLU A 202 -10.02 4.89 -15.79
CA GLU A 202 -9.17 3.83 -15.24
C GLU A 202 -8.78 4.09 -13.78
N TRP A 203 -8.43 5.34 -13.42
CA TRP A 203 -8.15 5.71 -12.04
C TRP A 203 -9.39 5.56 -11.15
N VAL A 204 -10.57 5.97 -11.64
CA VAL A 204 -11.85 5.78 -10.93
C VAL A 204 -12.15 4.30 -10.69
N GLN A 205 -12.00 3.46 -11.73
CA GLN A 205 -12.23 2.01 -11.63
C GLN A 205 -11.26 1.35 -10.64
N GLN A 206 -9.96 1.65 -10.73
CA GLN A 206 -8.95 1.03 -9.86
C GLN A 206 -9.12 1.39 -8.39
N VAL A 207 -9.36 2.67 -8.07
CA VAL A 207 -9.57 3.11 -6.67
C VAL A 207 -10.89 2.54 -6.14
N LYS A 208 -11.95 2.51 -6.96
CA LYS A 208 -13.24 1.93 -6.58
C LYS A 208 -13.10 0.44 -6.24
N PHE A 209 -12.37 -0.33 -7.06
CA PHE A 209 -12.09 -1.73 -6.78
C PHE A 209 -11.38 -1.91 -5.43
N VAL A 210 -10.35 -1.11 -5.15
CA VAL A 210 -9.61 -1.20 -3.87
C VAL A 210 -10.47 -0.84 -2.67
N ILE A 211 -11.36 0.14 -2.79
CA ILE A 211 -12.33 0.47 -1.71
C ILE A 211 -13.26 -0.71 -1.45
N GLN A 212 -13.81 -1.32 -2.51
CA GLN A 212 -14.73 -2.45 -2.39
C GLN A 212 -14.05 -3.72 -1.84
N ASP A 213 -12.79 -3.97 -2.18
CA ASP A 213 -11.97 -5.08 -1.67
C ASP A 213 -11.72 -4.96 -0.14
N ILE A 214 -11.51 -3.72 0.36
CA ILE A 214 -11.42 -3.43 1.80
C ILE A 214 -12.76 -3.71 2.49
N GLU A 215 -13.87 -3.25 1.90
CA GLU A 215 -15.21 -3.47 2.44
C GLU A 215 -15.57 -4.96 2.49
N SER A 216 -15.21 -5.76 1.48
CA SER A 216 -15.49 -7.20 1.44
C SER A 216 -14.63 -8.04 2.40
N ASN A 217 -13.45 -7.56 2.77
CA ASN A 217 -12.58 -8.27 3.74
C ASN A 217 -13.02 -8.04 5.20
N THR A 218 -14.04 -7.23 5.43
CA THR A 218 -14.67 -7.06 6.74
C THR A 218 -15.78 -8.10 6.90
N ILE A 219 -15.50 -9.19 7.62
CA ILE A 219 -16.52 -10.17 8.01
C ILE A 219 -17.57 -9.43 8.88
N PRO A 220 -18.88 -9.46 8.54
CA PRO A 220 -19.90 -8.99 9.45
C PRO A 220 -19.83 -9.84 10.73
N GLU A 221 -19.69 -9.22 11.89
CA GLU A 221 -19.99 -9.91 13.15
C GLU A 221 -21.46 -10.35 13.07
N GLU A 222 -21.70 -11.67 12.98
CA GLU A 222 -23.06 -12.20 13.12
C GLU A 222 -23.51 -11.85 14.53
N GLU A 223 -24.49 -10.93 14.65
CA GLU A 223 -25.13 -10.65 15.93
C GLU A 223 -25.70 -11.98 16.47
N ASP A 224 -25.24 -12.43 17.63
CA ASP A 224 -25.69 -13.66 18.28
C ASP A 224 -27.22 -13.64 18.45
N TYR A 225 -27.95 -14.35 17.57
CA TYR A 225 -29.38 -14.59 17.69
C TYR A 225 -29.63 -15.66 18.78
N ASP A 226 -29.42 -15.27 20.03
CA ASP A 226 -29.93 -15.96 21.21
C ASP A 226 -31.48 -15.84 21.24
N ASP A 227 -32.19 -16.73 20.55
CA ASP A 227 -33.56 -17.07 20.96
C ASP A 227 -33.79 -18.60 21.04
N VAL A 228 -34.25 -19.00 22.22
CA VAL A 228 -34.21 -20.34 22.77
C VAL A 228 -35.26 -21.24 22.12
N CYS A 229 -34.84 -22.47 21.76
CA CYS A 229 -35.76 -23.52 21.32
C CYS A 229 -36.89 -23.78 22.33
N HIS A 230 -38.10 -23.27 22.04
CA HIS A 230 -39.31 -23.75 22.71
C HIS A 230 -39.82 -25.04 22.04
N VAL A 231 -39.65 -26.16 22.73
CA VAL A 231 -40.24 -27.44 22.32
C VAL A 231 -41.74 -27.43 22.62
N SER A 232 -42.54 -27.32 21.56
CA SER A 232 -43.91 -27.82 21.51
C SER A 232 -44.09 -28.52 20.17
N GLY A 233 -44.08 -29.86 20.18
CA GLY A 233 -43.96 -30.64 18.95
C GLY A 233 -45.30 -30.84 18.22
N GLU A 234 -45.22 -30.93 16.89
CA GLU A 234 -46.08 -31.78 16.06
C GLU A 234 -45.36 -32.09 14.73
N SER A 235 -45.63 -33.28 14.17
CA SER A 235 -45.22 -33.84 12.86
C SER A 235 -43.98 -33.27 12.13
N ILE A 236 -42.93 -34.11 12.00
CA ILE A 236 -41.85 -33.95 11.02
C ILE A 236 -42.42 -34.08 9.59
N ASP A 237 -42.12 -33.12 8.72
CA ASP A 237 -42.31 -33.19 7.27
C ASP A 237 -40.95 -33.10 6.58
N ASP A 238 -40.49 -34.22 5.99
CA ASP A 238 -39.15 -34.38 5.39
C ASP A 238 -39.03 -33.70 4.00
N SER A 239 -39.55 -32.47 3.87
CA SER A 239 -39.77 -31.79 2.59
C SER A 239 -38.77 -30.67 2.27
N ILE A 240 -37.98 -30.22 3.24
CA ILE A 240 -37.04 -29.08 3.07
C ILE A 240 -35.60 -29.57 2.88
N TYR A 241 -35.35 -30.13 1.69
CA TYR A 241 -34.03 -30.14 1.07
C TYR A 241 -34.09 -29.32 -0.23
N GLU A 242 -33.90 -28.00 -0.12
CA GLU A 242 -33.47 -27.25 -1.30
C GLU A 242 -31.99 -27.56 -1.56
N GLU A 243 -31.74 -28.14 -2.74
CA GLU A 243 -30.41 -28.46 -3.23
C GLU A 243 -29.67 -27.14 -3.55
N VAL A 244 -28.86 -26.67 -2.60
CA VAL A 244 -28.04 -25.45 -2.75
C VAL A 244 -27.05 -25.69 -3.89
N LYS A 245 -27.34 -25.11 -5.06
CA LYS A 245 -26.44 -25.19 -6.21
C LYS A 245 -25.11 -24.55 -5.86
N GLY A 246 -24.03 -25.22 -6.28
CA GLY A 246 -22.67 -24.97 -5.80
C GLY A 246 -22.29 -23.50 -5.77
N ILE A 247 -21.69 -23.09 -4.65
CA ILE A 247 -21.07 -21.78 -4.49
C ILE A 247 -19.81 -21.76 -5.36
N GLU A 248 -19.86 -21.07 -6.49
CA GLU A 248 -18.67 -20.80 -7.31
C GLU A 248 -17.77 -19.80 -6.55
N VAL A 249 -16.73 -20.32 -5.87
CA VAL A 249 -15.79 -19.47 -5.12
C VAL A 249 -14.72 -18.92 -6.08
N PHE A 250 -14.93 -17.70 -6.55
CA PHE A 250 -14.00 -17.01 -7.45
C PHE A 250 -12.74 -16.52 -6.73
N TYR A 251 -11.64 -17.27 -6.85
CA TYR A 251 -10.31 -16.77 -6.49
C TYR A 251 -9.69 -16.02 -7.67
N PHE A 252 -9.48 -14.71 -7.52
CA PHE A 252 -8.76 -13.88 -8.48
C PHE A 252 -7.28 -13.78 -8.11
N LEU A 253 -6.43 -14.47 -8.87
CA LEU A 253 -4.98 -14.33 -8.76
C LEU A 253 -4.48 -13.32 -9.80
N SER A 254 -3.97 -12.18 -9.32
CA SER A 254 -3.32 -11.17 -10.17
C SER A 254 -1.82 -11.46 -10.28
N CYS A 255 -1.34 -11.63 -11.50
CA CYS A 255 0.08 -11.76 -11.81
C CYS A 255 0.38 -11.11 -13.16
N ASP A 256 1.39 -10.24 -13.22
CA ASP A 256 1.85 -9.52 -14.41
C ASP A 256 0.73 -8.90 -15.28
N GLY A 257 -0.29 -8.31 -14.64
CA GLY A 257 -1.37 -7.56 -15.29
C GLY A 257 -2.50 -8.40 -15.90
N PHE A 258 -2.50 -9.72 -15.70
CA PHE A 258 -3.63 -10.59 -16.05
C PHE A 258 -4.40 -11.02 -14.80
N VAL A 259 -5.73 -10.97 -14.90
CA VAL A 259 -6.66 -11.51 -13.91
C VAL A 259 -7.07 -12.91 -14.34
N PHE A 260 -6.65 -13.92 -13.58
CA PHE A 260 -7.11 -15.29 -13.77
C PHE A 260 -8.27 -15.59 -12.83
N SER A 261 -9.37 -16.09 -13.39
CA SER A 261 -10.46 -16.72 -12.62
C SER A 261 -10.21 -18.21 -12.59
N LEU A 262 -10.10 -18.79 -11.39
CA LEU A 262 -10.04 -20.23 -11.20
C LEU A 262 -11.39 -20.71 -10.65
N LEU A 263 -12.10 -21.53 -11.45
CA LEU A 263 -13.28 -22.26 -11.01
C LEU A 263 -12.83 -23.54 -10.29
N VAL A 264 -13.40 -23.80 -9.11
CA VAL A 264 -13.20 -25.03 -8.31
C VAL A 264 -14.55 -25.67 -8.05
#